data_AF-A0A947CND1-F1
#
_entry.id   AF-A0A947CND1-F1
#
_cell.length_a   1.000
_cell.length_b   1.000
_cell.length_c   1.000
_cell.angle_alpha   90.00
_cell.angle_beta   90.00
_cell.angle_gamma   90.00
#
_symmetry.space_group_name_H-M   'P 1'
#
loop_
_entity.id
_entity.type
_entity.pdbx_description
1 polymer ?
#
loop_
_entity_poly.entity_id
_entity_poly.type
_entity_poly.pdbx_seq_one_letter_code
_entity_poly.pdbx_strand_id
1 'polypeptide(L)' 'MIDEGPSSEDLERFGGDTVTCRSCGAEIWHHAPVCPECGAVDGVGPERASFDQRQRAIIAVVLAVLLAGLIGFFGLRLF' A
#
# COMPACT_ATOMS: atom_id res chain seq x y z
N MET A 1 6.94 23.30 33.03
CA MET A 1 7.40 22.78 31.73
C MET A 1 6.15 22.44 30.95
N ILE A 2 5.89 23.17 29.87
CA ILE A 2 4.88 22.77 28.90
C ILE A 2 5.60 21.74 28.03
N ASP A 3 5.10 20.51 28.04
CA ASP A 3 5.61 19.45 27.17
C ASP A 3 5.12 19.79 25.76
N GLU A 4 5.98 20.47 25.01
CA GLU A 4 5.78 20.64 23.57
C GLU A 4 5.93 19.24 22.96
N GLY A 5 4.81 18.68 22.52
CA GLY A 5 4.77 17.34 21.95
C GLY A 5 5.63 17.22 20.68
N PRO A 6 5.66 16.03 20.04
CA PRO A 6 6.38 15.84 18.80
C PRO A 6 5.91 16.83 17.72
N SER A 7 6.85 17.30 16.90
CA SER A 7 6.54 18.21 15.79
C SER A 7 5.66 17.52 14.74
N SER A 8 4.92 18.30 13.96
CA SER A 8 4.09 17.76 12.87
C SER A 8 4.92 17.03 11.80
N GLU A 9 6.13 17.52 11.52
CA GLU A 9 7.05 16.91 10.55
C GLU A 9 7.56 15.54 11.03
N ASP A 10 7.77 15.37 12.34
CA ASP A 10 8.13 14.07 12.92
C ASP A 10 6.96 13.08 12.84
N LEU A 11 5.72 13.53 13.06
CA LEU A 11 4.53 12.69 12.91
C LEU A 11 4.31 12.23 11.46
N GLU A 12 4.62 13.04 10.47
CA GLU A 12 4.50 12.64 9.06
C GLU A 12 5.58 11.63 8.65
N ARG A 13 6.78 11.76 9.20
CA ARG A 13 7.90 10.85 8.90
C ARG A 13 7.85 9.55 9.70
N PHE A 14 7.33 9.59 10.92
CA PHE A 14 7.41 8.48 11.88
C PHE A 14 6.07 8.11 12.55
N GLY A 15 4.99 8.86 12.35
CA GLY A 15 3.69 8.65 13.02
C GLY A 15 2.80 7.59 12.37
N GLY A 16 3.37 6.69 11.56
CA GLY A 16 2.65 5.65 10.81
C GLY A 16 2.72 4.27 11.42
N ASP A 17 2.82 4.16 12.75
CA ASP A 17 3.15 2.91 13.42
C ASP A 17 1.94 2.02 13.76
N THR A 18 0.74 2.35 13.28
CA THR A 18 -0.49 1.58 13.51
C THR A 18 -1.01 0.91 12.24
N VAL A 19 -1.63 -0.25 12.40
CA VAL A 19 -2.29 -1.04 11.36
C VAL A 19 -3.69 -1.45 11.84
N THR A 20 -4.58 -1.74 10.91
CA THR A 20 -5.92 -2.23 11.24
C THR A 20 -5.92 -3.76 11.40
N CYS A 21 -6.42 -4.23 12.53
CA CYS A 21 -6.64 -5.65 12.80
C CYS A 21 -7.62 -6.27 11.79
N ARG A 22 -7.25 -7.36 11.12
CA ARG A 22 -8.14 -8.01 10.13
C ARG A 22 -9.31 -8.74 10.78
N SER A 23 -9.18 -9.08 12.05
CA SER A 23 -10.16 -9.89 12.78
C SER A 23 -11.27 -9.04 13.40
N CYS A 24 -10.95 -7.91 14.04
CA CYS A 24 -11.93 -7.05 14.71
C CYS A 24 -12.01 -5.62 14.18
N GLY A 25 -11.09 -5.19 13.31
CA GLY A 25 -11.07 -3.82 12.77
C GLY A 25 -10.48 -2.76 13.70
N ALA A 26 -9.94 -3.14 14.86
CA ALA A 26 -9.27 -2.20 15.76
C ALA A 26 -7.95 -1.68 15.18
N GLU A 27 -7.59 -0.45 15.54
CA GLU A 27 -6.29 0.12 15.23
C GLU A 27 -5.26 -0.36 16.28
N ILE A 28 -4.21 -1.04 15.82
CA ILE A 28 -3.20 -1.68 16.66
C ILE A 28 -1.80 -1.30 16.20
N TRP A 29 -0.80 -1.37 17.07
CA TRP A 29 0.59 -1.14 16.67
C TRP A 29 1.05 -2.19 15.65
N HIS A 30 1.74 -1.75 14.59
CA HIS A 30 2.23 -2.59 13.50
C HIS A 30 3.18 -3.69 13.94
N HIS A 31 3.84 -3.53 15.10
CA HIS A 31 4.75 -4.51 15.69
C HIS A 31 4.08 -5.37 16.77
N ALA A 32 2.78 -5.21 17.02
CA ALA A 32 2.05 -6.03 17.98
C ALA A 32 1.86 -7.45 17.40
N PRO A 33 2.43 -8.49 18.03
CA PRO A 33 2.28 -9.87 17.53
C PRO A 33 0.86 -10.41 17.72
N VAL A 34 0.08 -9.80 18.62
CA VAL A 34 -1.28 -10.17 18.97
C VAL A 34 -2.10 -8.90 19.14
N CYS A 35 -3.30 -8.88 18.59
CA CYS A 35 -4.25 -7.78 18.77
C CYS A 35 -4.70 -7.71 20.24
N PRO A 36 -4.51 -6.58 20.94
CA PRO A 36 -4.93 -6.43 22.35
C PRO A 36 -6.45 -6.38 22.52
N GLU A 37 -7.20 -6.04 21.46
CA GLU A 37 -8.67 -5.91 21.52
C GLU A 37 -9.39 -7.25 21.37
N CYS A 38 -8.88 -8.17 20.55
CA CYS A 38 -9.56 -9.44 20.26
C CYS A 38 -8.72 -10.70 20.46
N GLY A 39 -7.41 -10.57 20.71
CA GLY A 39 -6.50 -11.70 20.90
C GLY A 39 -6.11 -12.43 19.62
N ALA A 40 -6.49 -11.93 18.44
CA ALA A 40 -6.07 -12.53 17.18
C ALA A 40 -4.56 -12.33 16.95
N VAL A 41 -3.89 -13.40 16.51
CA VAL A 41 -2.51 -13.34 16.03
C VAL A 41 -2.56 -12.79 14.60
N ASP A 42 -2.60 -11.46 14.49
CA ASP A 42 -2.36 -10.82 13.20
C ASP A 42 -0.87 -10.95 12.91
N GLY A 43 -0.50 -12.05 12.25
CA GLY A 43 0.80 -12.16 11.60
C GLY A 43 0.89 -10.98 10.63
N VAL A 44 1.66 -9.97 11.00
CA VAL A 44 1.84 -8.70 10.30
C VAL A 44 2.25 -9.02 8.87
N GLY A 45 1.25 -9.14 8.01
CA GLY A 45 1.40 -9.40 6.58
C GLY A 45 1.84 -8.10 5.93
N PRO A 46 2.69 -8.19 4.89
CA PRO A 46 3.47 -7.06 4.41
C PRO A 46 2.56 -5.88 4.05
N GLU A 47 3.03 -4.69 4.38
CA GLU A 47 2.54 -3.38 3.96
C GLU A 47 2.06 -3.41 2.50
N ARG A 48 0.79 -3.74 2.25
CA ARG A 48 0.19 -3.82 0.91
C ARG A 48 -0.83 -2.71 0.67
N ALA A 49 -0.51 -1.47 1.03
CA ALA A 49 -1.50 -0.39 0.92
C ALA A 49 -1.06 0.87 0.16
N SER A 50 0.17 1.01 -0.33
CA SER A 50 0.55 2.21 -1.12
C SER A 50 1.21 1.90 -2.46
N PHE A 51 1.99 0.81 -2.57
CA PHE A 51 2.67 0.47 -3.83
C PHE A 51 1.82 -0.30 -4.85
N ASP A 52 0.73 -0.96 -4.41
CA ASP A 52 -0.09 -1.82 -5.29
C ASP A 52 -0.84 -1.03 -6.37
N GLN A 53 -1.39 0.15 -6.04
CA GLN A 53 -2.16 0.94 -7.02
C GLN A 53 -1.28 1.59 -8.10
N ARG A 54 -0.10 2.12 -7.72
CA ARG A 54 0.87 2.68 -8.67
C ARG A 54 1.46 1.60 -9.57
N GLN A 55 1.77 0.43 -9.01
CA GLN A 55 2.32 -0.68 -9.78
C GLN A 55 1.30 -1.27 -10.76
N ARG A 56 0.02 -1.41 -10.36
CA ARG A 56 -1.07 -1.82 -11.27
C ARG A 56 -1.27 -0.83 -12.42
N ALA A 57 -1.23 0.47 -12.14
CA ALA A 57 -1.34 1.50 -13.17
C ALA A 57 -0.21 1.43 -14.20
N ILE A 58 1.05 1.27 -13.74
CA ILE A 58 2.21 1.13 -14.63
C ILE A 58 2.07 -0.12 -15.52
N ILE A 59 1.70 -1.27 -14.94
CA ILE A 59 1.51 -2.51 -15.70
C ILE A 59 0.43 -2.34 -16.77
N ALA A 60 -0.70 -1.73 -16.42
CA ALA A 60 -1.79 -1.49 -17.37
C ALA A 60 -1.36 -0.60 -18.55
N VAL A 61 -0.61 0.48 -18.28
CA VAL A 61 -0.10 1.38 -19.32
C VAL A 61 0.89 0.67 -20.23
N VAL A 62 1.83 -0.10 -19.67
CA VAL A 62 2.82 -0.86 -20.47
C VAL A 62 2.11 -1.87 -21.39
N LEU A 63 1.13 -2.62 -20.88
CA LEU A 63 0.36 -3.55 -21.68
C LEU A 63 -0.42 -2.84 -22.80
N ALA A 64 -1.05 -1.70 -22.50
CA ALA A 64 -1.77 -0.92 -23.51
C ALA A 64 -0.85 -0.42 -24.63
N VAL A 65 0.34 0.09 -24.30
CA VAL A 65 1.33 0.55 -25.29
C VAL A 65 1.83 -0.62 -26.15
N LEU A 66 2.14 -1.76 -25.54
CA LEU A 66 2.58 -2.96 -26.27
C LEU A 66 1.49 -3.48 -27.21
N LEU A 67 0.23 -3.56 -26.75
CA LEU A 67 -0.89 -3.99 -27.57
C LEU A 67 -1.17 -3.00 -28.71
N ALA A 68 -1.14 -1.69 -28.45
CA ALA A 68 -1.30 -0.67 -29.49
C ALA A 68 -0.19 -0.75 -30.54
N GLY A 69 1.06 -0.96 -30.10
CA GLY A 69 2.22 -1.16 -30.97
C GLY A 69 2.08 -2.41 -31.84
N LEU A 70 1.66 -3.54 -31.25
CA LEU A 70 1.42 -4.78 -31.99
C LEU A 70 0.27 -4.63 -32.99
N ILE A 71 -0.86 -4.04 -32.59
CA ILE A 71 -2.02 -3.83 -33.47
C ILE A 71 -1.63 -2.89 -34.63
N GLY A 72 -0.92 -1.80 -34.34
CA GLY A 72 -0.42 -0.88 -35.36
C GLY A 72 0.58 -1.55 -36.31
N PHE A 73 1.50 -2.35 -35.77
CA PHE A 73 2.51 -3.07 -36.55
C PHE A 73 1.91 -4.18 -37.43
N PHE A 74 0.95 -4.94 -36.91
CA PHE A 74 0.22 -5.96 -37.68
C PHE A 74 -0.75 -5.33 -38.69
N GLY A 75 -1.40 -4.23 -38.33
CA GLY A 75 -2.29 -3.48 -39.23
C GLY A 75 -1.55 -2.85 -40.42
N LEU A 76 -0.35 -2.32 -40.20
CA LEU A 76 0.50 -1.75 -41.25
C LEU A 76 1.16 -2.82 -42.15
N ARG A 77 1.16 -4.09 -41.72
CA ARG A 77 1.71 -5.22 -42.51
C ARG A 77 0.66 -5.99 -43.32
N LEU A 78 -0.63 -5.76 -43.08
CA LEU A 78 -1.73 -6.48 -43.75
C LEU A 78 -2.36 -5.72 -44.93
N PHE A 79 -1.95 -4.46 -45.15
CA PHE A 79 -2.39 -3.58 -46.22
C PHE A 79 -1.21 -3.23 -47.12
#